data_AF-A0A4Y2D1Q9-F1
#
_entry.id   AF-A0A4Y2D1Q9-F1
#
_cell.length_a   1.000
_cell.length_b   1.000
_cell.length_c   1.000
_cell.angle_alpha   90.00
_cell.angle_beta   90.00
_cell.angle_gamma   90.00
#
_symmetry.space_group_name_H-M   'P 1'
#
loop_
_entity.id
_entity.type
_entity.pdbx_description
1 polymer ?
#
loop_
_entity_poly.entity_id
_entity_poly.type
_entity_poly.pdbx_seq_one_letter_code
_entity_poly.pdbx_strand_id
1 'polypeptide(L)'
;MIPKFETTGQLDFLPSRGRKQIPSSSIENVATEVVEASSQSPHGSVSVPVVSRVLDMPYSTARKILRRILNFYPYKIKPVHLLQDGDLEVRTTFALEFFAGMVADVTWPWNILWGDEAHCCLNGHVSTHNCRIWATENPHAI
;
A
#
# COMPACT_ATOMS: atom_id res chain seq x y z
N MET A 1 -6.57 -8.93 -42.93
CA MET A 1 -7.73 -9.78 -42.57
C MET A 1 -8.10 -10.73 -43.70
N ILE A 2 -8.22 -10.23 -44.94
CA ILE A 2 -8.52 -11.01 -46.16
C ILE A 2 -7.54 -12.18 -46.43
N PRO A 3 -6.20 -12.03 -46.32
CA PRO A 3 -5.26 -13.13 -46.64
C PRO A 3 -5.42 -14.36 -45.72
N LYS A 4 -5.80 -14.13 -44.46
CA LYS A 4 -5.99 -15.18 -43.46
C LYS A 4 -7.26 -16.00 -43.77
N PHE A 5 -8.32 -15.34 -44.21
CA PHE A 5 -9.56 -16.00 -44.62
C PHE A 5 -9.39 -16.82 -45.90
N GLU A 6 -8.70 -16.29 -46.91
CA GLU A 6 -8.41 -17.02 -48.15
C GLU A 6 -7.59 -18.30 -47.89
N THR A 7 -6.74 -18.30 -46.86
CA THR A 7 -5.90 -19.46 -46.53
C THR A 7 -6.62 -20.49 -45.65
N THR A 8 -7.42 -20.05 -44.66
CA THR A 8 -7.97 -20.95 -43.62
C THR A 8 -9.48 -21.16 -43.73
N GLY A 9 -10.19 -20.39 -44.57
CA GLY A 9 -11.65 -20.42 -44.70
C GLY A 9 -12.42 -19.92 -43.47
N GLN A 10 -11.71 -19.43 -42.45
CA GLN A 10 -12.27 -19.04 -41.16
C GLN A 10 -11.76 -17.66 -40.75
N LEU A 11 -12.67 -16.84 -40.23
CA LEU A 11 -12.34 -15.54 -39.61
C LEU A 11 -12.07 -15.66 -38.11
N ASP A 12 -12.23 -16.86 -37.55
CA ASP A 12 -12.09 -17.09 -36.13
C ASP A 12 -10.66 -16.86 -35.63
N PHE A 13 -10.56 -16.38 -34.39
CA PHE A 13 -9.28 -16.29 -33.71
C PHE A 13 -8.78 -17.70 -33.41
N LEU A 14 -7.56 -18.02 -33.86
CA LEU A 14 -6.92 -19.27 -33.49
C LEU A 14 -6.74 -19.29 -31.97
N PRO A 15 -6.83 -20.46 -31.32
CA PRO A 15 -6.59 -20.57 -29.89
C PRO A 15 -5.24 -19.95 -29.57
N SER A 16 -5.26 -18.90 -28.75
CA SER A 16 -4.08 -18.20 -28.29
C SER A 16 -3.11 -19.19 -27.64
N ARG A 17 -1.79 -18.96 -27.76
CA ARG A 17 -0.84 -19.63 -26.86
C ARG A 17 -1.30 -19.37 -25.42
N GLY A 18 -1.66 -20.44 -24.72
CA GLY A 18 -2.19 -20.36 -23.36
C GLY A 18 -1.29 -19.53 -22.45
N ARG A 19 -1.87 -18.87 -21.45
CA ARG A 19 -1.10 -18.11 -20.48
C ARG A 19 -0.20 -19.06 -19.69
N LYS A 20 1.11 -18.81 -19.67
CA LYS A 20 2.05 -19.56 -18.82
C LYS A 20 1.58 -19.49 -17.37
N GLN A 21 1.47 -20.66 -16.73
CA GLN A 21 1.15 -20.73 -15.32
C GLN A 21 2.33 -20.23 -14.48
N ILE A 22 2.02 -19.70 -13.31
CA ILE A 22 3.04 -19.33 -12.33
C ILE A 22 3.46 -20.63 -11.62
N PRO A 23 4.76 -20.93 -11.51
CA PRO A 23 5.22 -22.13 -10.81
C PRO A 23 4.78 -22.13 -9.34
N SER A 24 4.46 -23.30 -8.79
CA SER A 24 4.12 -23.46 -7.36
C SER A 24 5.25 -22.98 -6.44
N SER A 25 6.50 -23.27 -6.80
CA SER A 25 7.69 -22.81 -6.06
C SER A 25 7.76 -21.28 -5.96
N SER A 26 7.37 -20.55 -7.01
CA SER A 26 7.34 -19.08 -6.95
C SER A 26 6.26 -18.55 -6.01
N ILE A 27 5.15 -19.29 -5.85
CA ILE A 27 4.07 -18.92 -4.92
C ILE A 27 4.53 -19.10 -3.48
N GLU A 28 5.16 -20.25 -3.19
CA GLU A 28 5.73 -20.56 -1.88
C GLU A 28 6.81 -19.56 -1.48
N ASN A 29 7.76 -19.27 -2.38
CA ASN A 29 8.81 -18.28 -2.12
C ASN A 29 8.25 -16.89 -1.78
N VAL A 30 7.21 -16.44 -2.48
CA VAL A 30 6.56 -15.15 -2.18
C VAL A 30 5.84 -15.18 -0.83
N ALA A 31 5.21 -16.29 -0.47
CA ALA A 31 4.55 -16.42 0.83
C ALA A 31 5.58 -16.37 1.98
N THR A 32 6.66 -17.15 1.87
CA THR A 32 7.73 -17.19 2.86
C THR A 32 8.38 -15.83 3.04
N GLU A 33 8.76 -15.16 1.94
CA GLU A 33 9.39 -13.84 2.01
C GLU A 33 8.49 -12.77 2.61
N VAL A 34 7.17 -12.81 2.36
CA VAL A 34 6.27 -11.86 2.99
C VAL A 34 6.19 -12.09 4.50
N VAL A 35 6.21 -13.35 4.96
CA VAL A 35 6.20 -13.66 6.40
C VAL A 35 7.52 -13.24 7.06
N GLU A 36 8.66 -13.54 6.43
CA GLU A 36 9.97 -13.16 6.95
C GLU A 36 10.17 -11.64 6.98
N ALA A 37 9.90 -10.95 5.86
CA ALA A 37 10.03 -9.50 5.78
C ALA A 37 9.04 -8.78 6.72
N SER A 38 7.85 -9.35 6.93
CA SER A 38 6.88 -8.82 7.89
C SER A 38 7.44 -8.92 9.32
N SER A 39 8.04 -10.06 9.67
CA SER A 39 8.61 -10.31 11.00
C SER A 39 9.81 -9.40 11.32
N GLN A 40 10.56 -8.97 10.29
CA GLN A 40 11.67 -8.03 10.44
C GLN A 40 11.22 -6.57 10.49
N SER A 41 10.01 -6.27 9.99
CA SER A 41 9.47 -4.91 9.98
C SER A 41 8.87 -4.54 11.34
N PRO A 42 9.19 -3.37 11.93
CA PRO A 42 8.58 -2.90 13.18
C PRO A 42 7.05 -2.88 13.17
N HIS A 43 6.44 -2.71 11.99
CA HIS A 43 4.99 -2.62 11.82
C HIS A 43 4.36 -3.82 11.09
N GLY A 44 5.06 -4.96 10.96
CA GLY A 44 4.52 -6.13 10.25
C GLY A 44 4.20 -5.87 8.77
N SER A 45 4.94 -4.95 8.14
CA SER A 45 4.59 -4.37 6.85
C SER A 45 5.60 -4.74 5.79
N VAL A 46 5.11 -5.01 4.58
CA VAL A 46 5.95 -5.44 3.46
C VAL A 46 5.62 -4.65 2.21
N SER A 47 6.69 -4.23 1.53
CA SER A 47 6.63 -3.52 0.26
C SER A 47 6.78 -4.55 -0.88
N VAL A 48 5.78 -4.65 -1.77
CA VAL A 48 5.83 -5.58 -2.91
C VAL A 48 7.06 -5.36 -3.81
N PRO A 49 7.52 -4.11 -4.07
CA PRO A 49 8.79 -3.88 -4.75
C PRO A 49 10.01 -4.50 -4.05
N VAL A 50 10.01 -4.58 -2.70
CA VAL A 50 11.09 -5.24 -1.96
C VAL A 50 11.06 -6.73 -2.23
N VAL A 51 9.90 -7.39 -2.08
CA VAL A 51 9.71 -8.82 -2.39
C VAL A 51 10.10 -9.14 -3.84
N SER A 52 9.72 -8.28 -4.77
CA SER A 52 10.07 -8.40 -6.19
C SER A 52 11.58 -8.36 -6.44
N ARG A 53 12.33 -7.50 -5.73
CA ARG A 53 13.80 -7.42 -5.85
C ARG A 53 14.50 -8.60 -5.18
N VAL A 54 14.03 -9.03 -4.02
CA VAL A 54 14.62 -10.16 -3.28
C VAL A 54 14.49 -11.46 -4.09
N LEU A 55 13.33 -11.68 -4.70
CA LEU A 55 13.05 -12.88 -5.47
C LEU A 55 13.38 -12.77 -6.98
N ASP A 56 14.04 -11.68 -7.39
CA ASP A 56 14.36 -11.35 -8.78
C ASP A 56 13.21 -11.64 -9.77
N MET A 57 12.01 -11.14 -9.44
CA MET A 57 10.81 -11.38 -10.23
C MET A 57 10.08 -10.09 -10.59
N PRO A 58 9.28 -10.08 -11.67
CA PRO A 58 8.50 -8.89 -12.02
C PRO A 58 7.53 -8.49 -10.91
N TYR A 59 7.47 -7.20 -10.61
CA TYR A 59 6.51 -6.62 -9.64
C TYR A 59 5.06 -7.08 -9.88
N SER A 60 4.67 -7.16 -11.16
CA SER A 60 3.33 -7.60 -11.55
C SER A 60 3.05 -9.05 -11.15
N THR A 61 4.07 -9.92 -11.15
CA THR A 61 3.98 -11.32 -10.73
C THR A 61 3.83 -11.42 -9.22
N ALA A 62 4.70 -10.77 -8.45
CA ALA A 62 4.62 -10.74 -6.98
C ALA A 62 3.25 -10.21 -6.50
N ARG A 63 2.80 -9.08 -7.09
CA ARG A 63 1.47 -8.52 -6.79
C ARG A 63 0.32 -9.46 -7.16
N LYS A 64 0.43 -10.18 -8.28
CA LYS A 64 -0.58 -11.13 -8.73
C LYS A 64 -0.65 -12.34 -7.79
N ILE A 65 0.50 -12.85 -7.35
CA ILE A 65 0.58 -13.96 -6.40
C ILE A 65 -0.12 -13.56 -5.10
N LEU A 66 0.24 -12.42 -4.52
CA LEU A 66 -0.36 -11.94 -3.27
C LEU A 66 -1.87 -11.72 -3.37
N ARG A 67 -2.33 -11.01 -4.40
CA ARG A 67 -3.74 -10.59 -4.53
C ARG A 67 -4.68 -11.68 -5.05
N ARG A 68 -4.22 -12.53 -5.99
CA ARG A 68 -5.10 -13.40 -6.79
C ARG A 68 -4.88 -14.89 -6.56
N ILE A 69 -3.72 -15.27 -6.02
CA ILE A 69 -3.40 -16.68 -5.76
C ILE A 69 -3.50 -16.95 -4.26
N LEU A 70 -2.78 -16.17 -3.46
CA LEU A 70 -2.83 -16.24 -1.99
C LEU A 70 -4.05 -15.54 -1.38
N ASN A 71 -4.73 -14.70 -2.17
CA ASN A 71 -5.90 -13.92 -1.75
C ASN A 71 -5.65 -13.06 -0.50
N PHE A 72 -4.43 -12.52 -0.36
CA PHE A 72 -4.11 -11.60 0.73
C PHE A 72 -4.70 -10.21 0.47
N TYR A 73 -5.28 -9.65 1.52
CA TYR A 73 -5.77 -8.29 1.57
C TYR A 73 -4.61 -7.32 1.88
N PRO A 74 -4.35 -6.35 1.01
CA PRO A 74 -3.43 -5.28 1.32
C PRO A 74 -4.09 -4.26 2.24
N TYR A 75 -3.51 -4.09 3.42
CA TYR A 75 -3.87 -3.01 4.32
C TYR A 75 -2.80 -1.92 4.31
N LYS A 76 -3.23 -0.68 4.05
CA LYS A 76 -2.33 0.48 4.06
C LYS A 76 -2.20 1.00 5.50
N ILE A 77 -0.97 1.00 6.01
CA ILE A 77 -0.67 1.55 7.33
C ILE A 77 -0.90 3.07 7.28
N LYS A 78 -1.67 3.56 8.25
CA LYS A 78 -1.80 4.98 8.53
C LYS A 78 -1.04 5.23 9.84
N PRO A 79 0.19 5.77 9.79
CA PRO A 79 0.85 6.18 11.01
C PRO A 79 0.02 7.31 11.63
N VAL A 80 -0.39 7.11 12.88
CA VAL A 80 -1.06 8.12 13.70
C VAL A 80 -0.13 8.41 14.88
N HIS A 81 -0.06 9.67 15.31
CA HIS A 81 0.70 10.01 16.51
C HIS A 81 0.18 9.22 17.71
N LEU A 82 1.10 8.60 18.44
CA LEU A 82 0.80 8.02 19.74
C LEU A 82 0.50 9.16 20.72
N LEU A 83 -0.68 9.14 21.32
CA LEU A 83 -1.05 10.08 22.39
C LEU A 83 -0.31 9.68 23.67
N GLN A 84 0.47 10.59 24.22
CA GLN A 84 1.08 10.47 25.53
C GLN A 84 0.13 10.93 26.63
N ASP A 85 0.44 10.58 27.88
CA ASP A 85 -0.30 11.08 29.04
C ASP A 85 -0.24 12.62 29.08
N GLY A 86 -1.41 13.26 29.22
CA GLY A 86 -1.55 14.72 29.22
C GLY A 86 -1.80 15.34 27.84
N ASP A 87 -1.48 14.66 26.72
CA ASP A 87 -1.73 15.19 25.37
C ASP A 87 -3.21 15.48 25.13
N LEU A 88 -4.10 14.65 25.69
CA LEU A 88 -5.54 14.83 25.56
C LEU A 88 -5.98 16.20 26.11
N GLU A 89 -5.48 16.56 27.30
CA GLU A 89 -5.84 17.81 27.96
C GLU A 89 -5.31 19.01 27.18
N VAL A 90 -4.02 19.01 26.83
CA VAL A 90 -3.38 20.09 26.07
C VAL A 90 -4.08 20.32 24.73
N ARG A 91 -4.37 19.25 23.98
CA ARG A 91 -5.03 19.34 22.67
C ARG A 91 -6.47 19.80 22.79
N THR A 92 -7.18 19.38 23.85
CA THR A 92 -8.57 19.81 24.10
C THR A 92 -8.61 21.29 24.47
N THR A 93 -7.73 21.73 25.36
CA THR A 93 -7.63 23.14 25.76
C THR A 93 -7.32 24.03 24.56
N PHE A 94 -6.33 23.66 23.74
CA PHE A 94 -6.02 24.38 22.51
C PHE A 94 -7.23 24.47 21.57
N ALA A 95 -7.94 23.36 21.34
CA ALA A 95 -9.11 23.34 20.46
C ALA A 95 -10.24 24.25 20.99
N LEU A 96 -10.48 24.25 22.30
CA LEU A 96 -11.48 25.09 22.94
C LEU A 96 -11.11 26.58 22.88
N GLU A 97 -9.85 26.93 23.17
CA GLU A 97 -9.34 28.30 23.08
C GLU A 97 -9.40 28.83 21.64
N PHE A 98 -8.97 28.02 20.67
CA PHE A 98 -9.03 28.36 19.26
C PHE A 98 -10.48 28.58 18.81
N PHE A 99 -11.39 27.70 19.23
CA PHE A 99 -12.82 27.84 18.92
C PHE A 99 -13.43 29.09 19.56
N ALA A 100 -13.09 29.41 20.81
CA ALA A 100 -13.53 30.64 21.46
C ALA A 100 -13.02 31.88 20.71
N GLY A 101 -11.78 31.85 20.21
CA GLY A 101 -11.22 32.87 19.34
C GLY A 101 -12.03 33.06 18.05
N MET A 102 -12.45 31.97 17.41
CA MET A 102 -13.31 32.02 16.21
C MET A 102 -14.70 32.62 16.48
N VAL A 103 -15.27 32.36 17.66
CA VAL A 103 -16.56 32.93 18.06
C VAL A 103 -16.44 34.43 18.32
N ALA A 104 -15.31 34.88 18.88
CA ALA A 104 -15.04 36.29 19.12
C ALA A 104 -14.74 37.06 17.83
N ASP A 105 -14.01 36.46 16.89
CA ASP A 105 -13.71 37.03 15.58
C ASP A 105 -13.61 35.92 14.51
N VAL A 106 -14.64 35.86 13.65
CA VAL A 106 -14.71 34.89 12.56
C VAL A 106 -13.62 35.10 11.49
N THR A 107 -13.03 36.30 11.43
CA THR A 107 -11.98 36.63 10.46
C THR A 107 -10.57 36.28 10.95
N TRP A 108 -10.40 36.14 12.27
CA TRP A 108 -9.10 35.90 12.91
C TRP A 108 -8.33 34.68 12.37
N PRO A 109 -8.94 33.50 12.12
CA PRO A 109 -8.21 32.34 11.61
C PRO A 109 -7.53 32.58 10.26
N TRP A 110 -8.08 33.49 9.43
CA TRP A 110 -7.52 33.81 8.12
C TRP A 110 -6.28 34.71 8.21
N ASN A 111 -6.04 35.32 9.38
CA ASN A 111 -4.85 36.12 9.63
C ASN A 111 -3.68 35.28 10.17
N ILE A 112 -3.86 33.97 10.34
CA ILE A 112 -2.82 33.06 10.82
C ILE A 112 -2.11 32.42 9.63
N LEU A 113 -0.81 32.67 9.51
CA LEU A 113 0.05 31.96 8.56
C LEU A 113 0.68 30.75 9.27
N TRP A 114 0.31 29.55 8.83
CA TRP A 114 0.87 28.30 9.32
C TRP A 114 2.12 27.92 8.51
N GLY A 115 3.15 27.43 9.19
CA GLY A 115 4.33 26.83 8.56
C GLY A 115 4.67 25.50 9.23
N ASP A 116 5.26 24.58 8.46
CA ASP A 116 5.88 23.37 8.98
C ASP A 116 7.25 23.14 8.31
N GLU A 117 8.02 22.23 8.88
CA GLU A 117 9.25 21.72 8.27
C GLU A 117 9.05 20.23 8.00
N ALA A 118 9.40 19.79 6.78
CA ALA A 118 9.31 18.40 6.39
C ALA A 118 10.66 17.90 5.86
N HIS A 119 11.12 16.76 6.40
CA HIS A 119 12.31 16.09 5.90
C HIS A 119 11.97 15.15 4.74
N CYS A 120 12.68 15.27 3.63
CA CYS A 120 12.57 14.38 2.47
C CYS A 120 13.84 13.57 2.28
N CYS A 121 13.79 12.27 2.60
CA CYS A 121 14.92 11.35 2.41
C CYS A 121 14.92 10.78 0.98
N LEU A 122 15.96 11.07 0.19
CA LEU A 122 16.11 10.59 -1.18
C LEU A 122 16.50 9.11 -1.30
N ASN A 123 16.93 8.48 -0.20
CA ASN A 123 17.39 7.09 -0.18
C ASN A 123 16.26 6.05 -0.18
N GLY A 124 14.99 6.46 -0.20
CA GLY A 124 13.83 5.57 -0.33
C GLY A 124 13.60 4.61 0.85
N HIS A 125 14.31 4.81 1.97
CA HIS A 125 14.32 3.91 3.12
C HIS A 125 12.95 3.84 3.81
N VAL A 126 12.11 4.86 3.68
CA VAL A 126 10.78 4.92 4.30
C VAL A 126 9.75 5.46 3.31
N SER A 127 9.25 4.58 2.43
CA SER A 127 8.10 4.89 1.58
C SER A 127 6.83 4.31 2.22
N THR A 128 6.22 5.04 3.16
CA THR A 128 4.92 4.69 3.78
C THR A 128 3.82 4.41 2.74
N HIS A 129 3.93 4.97 1.53
CA HIS A 129 3.02 4.72 0.41
C HIS A 129 3.09 3.30 -0.18
N ASN A 130 4.24 2.64 -0.05
CA ASN A 130 4.49 1.32 -0.62
C ASN A 130 4.37 0.20 0.41
N CYS A 131 4.57 0.51 1.69
CA CYS A 131 4.42 -0.43 2.80
C CYS A 131 2.94 -0.80 3.03
N ARG A 132 2.66 -2.11 3.04
CA ARG A 132 1.33 -2.67 3.30
C ARG A 132 1.45 -3.88 4.19
N ILE A 133 0.51 -4.05 5.10
CA ILE A 133 0.31 -5.34 5.77
C ILE A 133 -0.43 -6.24 4.78
N TRP A 134 0.03 -7.48 4.63
CA TRP A 134 -0.62 -8.47 3.79
C TRP A 134 -1.10 -9.59 4.69
N ALA A 135 -2.42 -9.78 4.77
CA ALA A 135 -3.05 -10.79 5.61
C ALA A 135 -4.22 -11.46 4.88
N THR A 136 -4.63 -12.64 5.33
CA THR A 136 -5.82 -13.33 4.82
C THR A 136 -7.11 -12.61 5.15
N GLU A 137 -7.11 -11.82 6.24
CA GLU A 137 -8.27 -11.10 6.74
C GLU A 137 -8.01 -9.59 6.78
N ASN A 138 -9.09 -8.81 6.85
CA ASN A 138 -8.98 -7.36 7.04
C ASN A 138 -8.60 -7.08 8.51
N PRO A 139 -7.50 -6.36 8.79
CA PRO A 139 -7.09 -6.06 10.17
C PRO A 139 -8.07 -5.15 10.94
N HIS A 140 -9.10 -4.61 10.29
CA HIS A 140 -10.20 -3.87 10.95
C HIS A 140 -11.47 -4.70 11.13
N ALA A 141 -11.49 -5.98 10.74
CA ALA A 141 -12.61 -6.85 11.02
C ALA A 141 -12.53 -7.29 12.48
N ILE A 142 -13.22 -6.55 13.35
CA ILE A 142 -13.65 -6.97 14.68
C ILE A 142 -15.17 -7.10 14.61
#